data_AF-A0A9D1AC80-F1
#
_entry.id   AF-A0A9D1AC80-F1
#
_cell.length_a   1.000
_cell.length_b   1.000
_cell.length_c   1.000
_cell.angle_alpha   90.00
_cell.angle_beta   90.00
_cell.angle_gamma   90.00
#
_symmetry.space_group_name_H-M   'P 1'
#
loop_
_entity.id
_entity.type
_entity.pdbx_description
1 polymer ?
#
loop_
_entity_poly.entity_id
_entity_poly.type
_entity_poly.pdbx_seq_one_letter_code
_entity_poly.pdbx_strand_id
1 'polypeptide(L)'
;MVHKHGGNLYEHKGAEDFSANINFKGMPEKVKQAALASIEESVHYPDPECTELREALAEREGLKKEQILCGNGAAELMFALAFARKPKTALLPVPSFYEYQQALKAAGCEVRYFYLKEEEEYRIAEDFLKEAEKGYDAAILGNPNNPTGKLIAGKRLEEILALCRRKGSLLMVDESFLDFLDEKDLAETFPCGQLLEKYPNLLVIKSFTKMYAMPGLRFGYVCCADEELLRQMRSKLQPWNVSLPAQRGALAAAAETDFARKTAAETAVNRQKMKEALQEAGYRVFDSCTNYLLFKGPFDLGKYCVNRKMLIRDCSNFPGLEKEFFRICIRSEEENIRLARILKERLRGQILETERLYLRLMEDADFPDLCRMLQDPQVMYAYEHAFEDEEAWEWLKRQQTRYEKDGFGLWAVIEKETGEMIGQCGLTVQDCNGRQVVEVGYLFCRSVWHQGFASEAARACRDYAFRRLEVREVYSIIRDTNLPSIKVARANGMKEREKLIKHYYGMEMPHLVYSITKEEWEWQSRL
;
A
#
# COMPACT_ATOMS: atom_id res chain seq x y z
N MET A 1 3.33 10.93 7.24
CA MET A 1 2.04 10.66 7.91
C MET A 1 1.19 9.87 6.92
N VAL A 2 0.72 8.67 7.27
CA VAL A 2 -0.07 7.83 6.35
C VAL A 2 -1.47 8.40 6.22
N HIS A 3 -1.87 8.84 5.02
CA HIS A 3 -3.22 9.35 4.79
C HIS A 3 -4.28 8.25 4.99
N LYS A 4 -5.45 8.61 5.52
CA LYS A 4 -6.58 7.67 5.70
C LYS A 4 -7.06 7.08 4.37
N HIS A 5 -6.95 7.82 3.29
CA HIS A 5 -7.36 7.42 1.94
C HIS A 5 -6.24 7.72 0.92
N GLY A 6 -6.27 7.01 -0.21
CA GLY A 6 -5.48 7.37 -1.38
C GLY A 6 -6.11 8.55 -2.14
N GLY A 7 -5.43 9.04 -3.18
CA GLY A 7 -5.92 10.09 -4.05
C GLY A 7 -5.54 11.52 -3.65
N ASN A 8 -4.58 11.70 -2.74
CA ASN A 8 -4.13 13.02 -2.32
C ASN A 8 -3.14 13.66 -3.31
N LEU A 9 -3.60 13.89 -4.54
CA LEU A 9 -2.80 14.54 -5.60
C LEU A 9 -2.41 15.99 -5.26
N TYR A 10 -3.08 16.64 -4.31
CA TYR A 10 -2.81 18.01 -3.90
C TYR A 10 -1.42 18.17 -3.27
N GLU A 11 -0.95 17.17 -2.54
CA GLU A 11 0.39 17.11 -1.93
C GLU A 11 1.47 16.58 -2.90
N HIS A 12 1.04 15.95 -4.01
CA HIS A 12 1.92 15.27 -4.96
C HIS A 12 1.64 15.70 -6.41
N LYS A 13 1.69 17.01 -6.67
CA LYS A 13 1.42 17.58 -8.00
C LYS A 13 2.30 16.94 -9.09
N GLY A 14 1.64 16.50 -10.16
CA GLY A 14 2.29 15.88 -11.32
C GLY A 14 2.63 14.39 -11.16
N ALA A 15 2.22 13.75 -10.05
CA ALA A 15 2.35 12.30 -9.92
C ALA A 15 1.24 11.55 -10.65
N GLU A 16 1.57 10.39 -11.24
CA GLU A 16 0.57 9.43 -11.71
C GLU A 16 -0.02 8.70 -10.48
N ASP A 17 -1.34 8.77 -10.32
CA ASP A 17 -2.01 8.26 -9.12
C ASP A 17 -2.51 6.82 -9.29
N PHE A 18 -1.78 5.89 -8.67
CA PHE A 18 -2.18 4.49 -8.50
C PHE A 18 -2.78 4.23 -7.12
N SER A 19 -2.87 5.24 -6.25
CA SER A 19 -3.40 5.08 -4.89
C SER A 19 -4.93 5.15 -4.85
N ALA A 20 -5.58 5.81 -5.80
CA ALA A 20 -7.04 5.87 -5.94
C ALA A 20 -7.55 4.90 -7.02
N ASN A 21 -8.56 4.09 -6.67
CA ASN A 21 -9.10 3.04 -7.54
C ASN A 21 -10.13 3.60 -8.54
N ILE A 22 -9.77 4.57 -9.36
CA ILE A 22 -10.66 5.22 -10.34
C ILE A 22 -10.42 4.64 -11.72
N ASN A 23 -11.47 4.48 -12.53
CA ASN A 23 -11.35 4.02 -13.90
C ASN A 23 -10.41 4.92 -14.72
N PHE A 24 -9.36 4.33 -15.30
CA PHE A 24 -8.34 5.02 -16.07
C PHE A 24 -8.86 5.62 -17.39
N LYS A 25 -9.99 5.15 -17.90
CA LYS A 25 -10.63 5.72 -19.09
C LYS A 25 -11.25 7.10 -18.85
N GLY A 26 -11.35 7.51 -17.59
CA GLY A 26 -12.00 8.75 -17.21
C GLY A 26 -13.52 8.66 -17.32
N MET A 27 -14.17 9.81 -17.12
CA MET A 27 -15.62 9.93 -17.11
C MET A 27 -16.16 9.75 -18.54
N PRO A 28 -17.16 8.89 -18.79
CA PRO A 28 -17.76 8.77 -20.11
C PRO A 28 -18.26 10.12 -20.63
N GLU A 29 -18.11 10.38 -21.92
CA GLU A 29 -18.41 11.70 -22.49
C GLU A 29 -19.88 12.09 -22.28
N LYS A 30 -20.84 11.16 -22.43
CA LYS A 30 -22.25 11.44 -22.15
C LYS A 30 -22.52 11.82 -20.70
N VAL A 31 -21.83 11.18 -19.75
CA VAL A 31 -21.91 11.48 -18.31
C VAL A 31 -21.38 12.88 -18.04
N LYS A 32 -20.23 13.22 -18.63
CA LYS A 32 -19.61 14.54 -18.53
C LYS A 32 -20.50 15.62 -19.10
N GLN A 33 -21.06 15.42 -20.30
CA GLN A 33 -21.94 16.40 -20.95
C GLN A 33 -23.24 16.59 -20.16
N ALA A 34 -23.85 15.51 -19.65
CA ALA A 34 -25.05 15.61 -18.81
C ALA A 34 -24.80 16.40 -17.52
N ALA A 35 -23.66 16.17 -16.85
CA ALA A 35 -23.29 16.95 -15.67
C ALA A 35 -23.00 18.42 -16.00
N LEU A 36 -22.28 18.71 -17.09
CA LEU A 36 -21.96 20.09 -17.51
C LEU A 36 -23.21 20.89 -17.90
N ALA A 37 -24.10 20.30 -18.70
CA ALA A 37 -25.33 20.98 -19.13
C ALA A 37 -26.23 21.38 -17.95
N SER A 38 -26.21 20.59 -16.87
CA SER A 38 -27.02 20.85 -15.68
C SER A 38 -26.52 22.00 -14.78
N ILE A 39 -25.33 22.56 -15.05
CA ILE A 39 -24.77 23.64 -14.24
C ILE A 39 -25.63 24.90 -14.35
N GLU A 40 -26.13 25.22 -15.54
CA GLU A 40 -26.99 26.39 -15.74
C GLU A 40 -28.35 26.22 -15.03
N GLU A 41 -28.87 24.98 -14.98
CA GLU A 41 -30.10 24.64 -14.27
C GLU A 41 -29.95 24.63 -12.73
N SER A 42 -28.71 24.68 -12.22
CA SER A 42 -28.43 24.61 -10.77
C SER A 42 -28.86 25.87 -10.00
N VAL A 43 -29.53 26.83 -10.65
CA VAL A 43 -30.29 27.91 -10.00
C VAL A 43 -31.55 27.40 -9.28
N HIS A 44 -31.98 26.17 -9.58
CA HIS A 44 -33.07 25.49 -8.90
C HIS A 44 -32.56 24.39 -7.98
N TYR A 45 -33.31 24.11 -6.92
CA TYR A 45 -33.05 22.92 -6.10
C TYR A 45 -33.17 21.65 -6.94
N PRO A 46 -32.32 20.65 -6.72
CA PRO A 46 -32.45 19.35 -7.40
C PRO A 46 -33.72 18.63 -6.95
N ASP A 47 -34.12 17.59 -7.67
CA ASP A 47 -35.22 16.73 -7.24
C ASP A 47 -34.86 16.08 -5.88
N PRO A 48 -35.59 16.38 -4.78
CA PRO A 48 -35.31 15.81 -3.46
C PRO A 48 -35.58 14.29 -3.37
N GLU A 49 -36.31 13.73 -4.33
CA GLU A 49 -36.61 12.29 -4.41
C GLU A 49 -35.65 11.55 -5.34
N CYS A 50 -34.87 12.25 -6.16
CA CYS A 50 -34.10 11.66 -7.27
C CYS A 50 -34.98 10.74 -8.15
N THR A 51 -36.21 11.15 -8.48
CA THR A 51 -37.28 10.30 -9.03
C THR A 51 -36.86 9.59 -10.31
N GLU A 52 -36.48 10.36 -11.33
CA GLU A 52 -36.05 9.85 -12.64
C GLU A 52 -34.82 8.94 -12.52
N LEU A 53 -33.88 9.32 -11.65
CA LEU A 53 -32.68 8.54 -11.40
C LEU A 53 -32.98 7.21 -10.70
N ARG A 54 -33.89 7.20 -9.71
CA ARG A 54 -34.31 5.96 -9.05
C ARG A 54 -35.06 5.04 -9.99
N GLU A 55 -35.83 5.57 -10.92
CA GLU A 55 -36.50 4.77 -11.97
C GLU A 55 -35.47 4.09 -12.89
N ALA A 56 -34.48 4.84 -13.38
CA ALA A 56 -33.42 4.27 -14.21
C ALA A 56 -32.57 3.22 -13.46
N LEU A 57 -32.26 3.46 -12.19
CA LEU A 57 -31.54 2.50 -11.36
C LEU A 57 -32.39 1.26 -11.06
N ALA A 58 -33.70 1.44 -10.84
CA ALA A 58 -34.63 0.35 -10.59
C ALA A 58 -34.70 -0.59 -11.81
N GLU A 59 -34.77 -0.04 -13.02
CA GLU A 59 -34.70 -0.81 -14.25
C GLU A 59 -33.37 -1.57 -14.37
N ARG A 60 -32.23 -0.89 -14.14
CA ARG A 60 -30.90 -1.51 -14.19
C ARG A 60 -30.73 -2.66 -13.21
N GLU A 61 -31.26 -2.53 -12.00
CA GLU A 61 -31.06 -3.51 -10.92
C GLU A 61 -32.16 -4.59 -10.88
N GLY A 62 -33.22 -4.45 -11.68
CA GLY A 62 -34.40 -5.32 -11.63
C GLY A 62 -35.19 -5.16 -10.33
N LEU A 63 -35.35 -3.93 -9.85
CA LEU A 63 -35.99 -3.56 -8.59
C LEU A 63 -37.16 -2.60 -8.80
N LYS A 64 -37.89 -2.30 -7.72
CA LYS A 64 -38.81 -1.14 -7.67
C LYS A 64 -38.04 0.11 -7.21
N LYS A 65 -38.46 1.30 -7.67
CA LYS A 65 -37.81 2.57 -7.29
C LYS A 65 -37.90 2.85 -5.79
N GLU A 66 -38.92 2.34 -5.11
CA GLU A 66 -39.12 2.42 -3.66
C GLU A 66 -38.03 1.69 -2.87
N GLN A 67 -37.38 0.70 -3.50
CA GLN A 67 -36.29 -0.09 -2.93
C GLN A 67 -34.91 0.56 -3.11
N ILE A 68 -34.87 1.79 -3.64
CA ILE A 68 -33.63 2.52 -3.93
C ILE A 68 -33.61 3.85 -3.20
N LEU A 69 -32.47 4.16 -2.57
CA LEU A 69 -32.18 5.47 -1.96
C LEU A 69 -30.83 5.99 -2.45
N CYS A 70 -30.84 7.21 -3.02
CA CYS A 70 -29.67 7.89 -3.54
C CYS A 70 -28.96 8.73 -2.46
N GLY A 71 -27.64 8.89 -2.60
CA GLY A 71 -26.83 9.67 -1.66
C GLY A 71 -25.61 10.34 -2.29
N ASN A 72 -25.05 11.29 -1.55
CA ASN A 72 -23.87 12.11 -1.87
C ASN A 72 -22.56 11.29 -1.80
N GLY A 73 -22.52 10.23 -2.61
CA GLY A 73 -21.57 9.13 -2.51
C GLY A 73 -22.00 8.05 -1.53
N ALA A 74 -21.48 6.84 -1.73
CA ALA A 74 -21.75 5.68 -0.88
C ALA A 74 -21.46 5.91 0.62
N ALA A 75 -20.46 6.74 0.94
CA ALA A 75 -20.10 7.07 2.31
C ALA A 75 -21.27 7.69 3.08
N GLU A 76 -22.00 8.66 2.50
CA GLU A 76 -23.14 9.29 3.18
C GLU A 76 -24.20 8.25 3.59
N LEU A 77 -24.46 7.29 2.69
CA LEU A 77 -25.44 6.22 2.90
C LEU A 77 -24.99 5.23 3.99
N MET A 78 -23.70 4.99 4.15
CA MET A 78 -23.16 4.19 5.27
C MET A 78 -23.44 4.86 6.61
N PHE A 79 -23.25 6.18 6.71
CA PHE A 79 -23.58 6.93 7.93
C PHE A 79 -25.09 6.97 8.18
N ALA A 80 -25.90 7.22 7.14
CA ALA A 80 -27.36 7.20 7.25
C ALA A 80 -27.88 5.85 7.74
N LEU A 81 -27.32 4.74 7.25
CA LEU A 81 -27.64 3.39 7.71
C LEU A 81 -27.31 3.21 9.19
N ALA A 82 -26.10 3.59 9.60
CA ALA A 82 -25.67 3.47 10.99
C ALA A 82 -26.57 4.28 11.94
N PHE A 83 -26.96 5.50 11.56
CA PHE A 83 -27.83 6.36 12.35
C PHE A 83 -29.32 5.97 12.33
N ALA A 84 -29.78 5.31 11.28
CA ALA A 84 -31.12 4.75 11.20
C ALA A 84 -31.24 3.48 12.05
N ARG A 85 -30.34 2.51 11.82
CA ARG A 85 -30.38 1.21 12.49
C ARG A 85 -29.89 1.25 13.94
N LYS A 86 -28.92 2.11 14.26
CA LYS A 86 -28.26 2.21 15.56
C LYS A 86 -27.87 0.85 16.16
N PRO A 87 -27.10 0.02 15.44
CA PRO A 87 -26.66 -1.27 15.97
C PRO A 87 -25.81 -1.07 17.23
N LYS A 88 -26.03 -1.85 18.28
CA LYS A 88 -25.18 -1.85 19.48
C LYS A 88 -23.88 -2.60 19.21
N THR A 89 -23.94 -3.72 18.49
CA THR A 89 -22.75 -4.49 18.09
C THR A 89 -22.73 -4.76 16.59
N ALA A 90 -21.55 -4.69 15.98
CA ALA A 90 -21.38 -5.03 14.57
C ALA A 90 -20.14 -5.88 14.33
N LEU A 91 -20.28 -6.92 13.51
CA LEU A 91 -19.17 -7.73 13.03
C LEU A 91 -18.59 -7.13 11.75
N LEU A 92 -17.28 -6.87 11.75
CA LEU A 92 -16.57 -6.27 10.64
C LEU A 92 -15.32 -7.08 10.31
N PRO A 93 -15.29 -7.83 9.20
CA PRO A 93 -14.05 -8.46 8.74
C PRO A 93 -13.04 -7.39 8.30
N VAL A 94 -11.79 -7.56 8.70
CA VAL A 94 -10.68 -6.65 8.37
C VAL A 94 -9.50 -7.45 7.79
N PRO A 95 -8.74 -6.90 6.82
CA PRO A 95 -8.76 -5.52 6.37
C PRO A 95 -9.96 -5.17 5.48
N SER A 96 -10.53 -4.00 5.72
CA SER A 96 -11.69 -3.47 4.98
C SER A 96 -11.62 -1.94 4.86
N PHE A 97 -12.51 -1.37 4.06
CA PHE A 97 -12.65 0.09 3.95
C PHE A 97 -12.89 0.76 5.31
N TYR A 98 -12.23 1.90 5.54
CA TYR A 98 -12.19 2.55 6.85
C TYR A 98 -13.55 3.14 7.26
N GLU A 99 -14.34 3.61 6.30
CA GLU A 99 -15.59 4.32 6.55
C GLU A 99 -16.65 3.42 7.18
N TYR A 100 -16.57 2.10 7.01
CA TYR A 100 -17.47 1.15 7.69
C TYR A 100 -17.39 1.31 9.21
N GLN A 101 -16.18 1.23 9.77
CA GLN A 101 -16.00 1.43 11.21
C GLN A 101 -16.28 2.86 11.64
N GLN A 102 -16.03 3.85 10.78
CA GLN A 102 -16.24 5.25 11.11
C GLN A 102 -17.74 5.55 11.27
N ALA A 103 -18.56 5.09 10.33
CA ALA A 103 -20.02 5.22 10.39
C ALA A 103 -20.61 4.49 11.61
N LEU A 104 -20.18 3.25 11.87
CA LEU A 104 -20.61 2.48 13.02
C LEU A 104 -20.25 3.15 14.35
N LYS A 105 -19.00 3.57 14.52
CA LYS A 105 -18.54 4.26 15.74
C LYS A 105 -19.25 5.60 15.94
N ALA A 106 -19.54 6.33 14.86
CA ALA A 106 -20.29 7.59 14.93
C ALA A 106 -21.72 7.38 15.46
N ALA A 107 -22.33 6.21 15.21
CA ALA A 107 -23.63 5.83 15.75
C ALA A 107 -23.56 5.20 17.16
N GLY A 108 -22.38 5.13 17.79
CA GLY A 108 -22.18 4.53 19.11
C GLY A 108 -22.12 3.00 19.10
N CYS A 109 -21.87 2.37 17.95
CA CYS A 109 -21.78 0.92 17.82
C CYS A 109 -20.43 0.38 18.33
N GLU A 110 -20.47 -0.73 19.08
CA GLU A 110 -19.29 -1.53 19.40
C GLU A 110 -18.91 -2.41 18.18
N VAL A 111 -17.80 -2.09 17.55
CA VAL A 111 -17.29 -2.83 16.39
C VAL A 111 -16.41 -3.99 16.85
N ARG A 112 -16.80 -5.23 16.49
CA ARG A 112 -15.96 -6.42 16.62
C ARG A 112 -15.25 -6.69 15.29
N TYR A 113 -13.93 -6.53 15.30
CA TYR A 113 -13.11 -6.92 14.15
C TYR A 113 -12.99 -8.44 14.07
N PHE A 114 -13.18 -8.97 12.88
CA PHE A 114 -12.79 -10.31 12.51
C PHE A 114 -11.56 -10.23 11.59
N TYR A 115 -10.41 -10.66 12.06
CA TYR A 115 -9.16 -10.57 11.29
C TYR A 115 -9.12 -11.69 10.25
N LEU A 116 -9.25 -11.31 8.98
CA LEU A 116 -9.07 -12.19 7.84
C LEU A 116 -7.61 -12.61 7.75
N LYS A 117 -7.38 -13.87 7.38
CA LYS A 117 -6.07 -14.52 7.44
C LYS A 117 -5.34 -14.45 6.11
N GLU A 118 -4.04 -14.20 6.13
CA GLU A 118 -3.20 -14.19 4.94
C GLU A 118 -3.11 -15.59 4.29
N GLU A 119 -3.16 -16.66 5.08
CA GLU A 119 -3.15 -18.05 4.61
C GLU A 119 -4.39 -18.40 3.77
N GLU A 120 -5.52 -17.74 4.05
CA GLU A 120 -6.77 -17.84 3.30
C GLU A 120 -6.87 -16.78 2.19
N GLU A 121 -5.75 -16.11 1.88
CA GLU A 121 -5.64 -14.92 1.04
C GLU A 121 -6.68 -13.83 1.39
N TYR A 122 -6.99 -13.66 2.68
CA TYR A 122 -7.98 -12.72 3.16
C TYR A 122 -9.40 -12.93 2.60
N ARG A 123 -9.78 -14.18 2.30
CA ARG A 123 -11.18 -14.53 1.96
C ARG A 123 -12.01 -14.76 3.23
N ILE A 124 -13.32 -14.56 3.10
CA ILE A 124 -14.27 -14.95 4.14
C ILE A 124 -14.40 -16.48 4.14
N ALA A 125 -13.89 -17.11 5.18
CA ALA A 125 -13.87 -18.56 5.36
C ALA A 125 -14.86 -19.03 6.43
N GLU A 126 -14.81 -20.31 6.77
CA GLU A 126 -15.75 -20.97 7.69
C GLU A 126 -15.68 -20.43 9.13
N ASP A 127 -14.53 -19.93 9.55
CA ASP A 127 -14.34 -19.31 10.86
C ASP A 127 -15.08 -17.98 11.02
N PHE A 128 -15.30 -17.24 9.93
CA PHE A 128 -16.17 -16.06 9.95
C PHE A 128 -17.62 -16.44 10.26
N LEU A 129 -18.13 -17.53 9.66
CA LEU A 129 -19.48 -18.01 9.97
C LEU A 129 -19.57 -18.39 11.45
N LYS A 130 -18.62 -19.17 11.95
CA LYS A 130 -18.56 -19.53 13.38
C LYS A 130 -18.57 -18.31 14.30
N GLU A 131 -17.87 -17.25 13.91
CA GLU A 131 -17.91 -15.98 14.65
C GLU A 131 -19.28 -15.31 14.57
N ALA A 132 -19.83 -15.17 13.36
CA ALA A 132 -21.16 -14.58 13.12
C ALA A 132 -22.29 -15.35 13.83
N GLU A 133 -22.12 -16.66 14.07
CA GLU A 133 -23.02 -17.49 14.85
C GLU A 133 -23.22 -17.01 16.30
N LYS A 134 -22.28 -16.23 16.86
CA LYS A 134 -22.40 -15.64 18.21
C LYS A 134 -23.50 -14.59 18.29
N GLY A 135 -23.90 -14.00 17.16
CA GLY A 135 -24.99 -13.03 17.06
C GLY A 135 -24.54 -11.57 17.25
N TYR A 136 -24.85 -10.74 16.24
CA TYR A 136 -24.53 -9.32 16.17
C TYR A 136 -25.74 -8.54 15.67
N ASP A 137 -25.86 -7.24 15.96
CA ASP A 137 -26.96 -6.44 15.41
C ASP A 137 -26.78 -6.15 13.92
N ALA A 138 -25.51 -6.07 13.46
CA ALA A 138 -25.15 -5.89 12.07
C ALA A 138 -23.88 -6.65 11.67
N ALA A 139 -23.74 -6.97 10.39
CA ALA A 139 -22.48 -7.37 9.76
C ALA A 139 -22.27 -6.55 8.49
N ILE A 140 -21.04 -6.10 8.25
CA ILE A 140 -20.70 -5.22 7.11
C ILE A 140 -19.62 -5.89 6.25
N LEU A 141 -19.88 -6.11 4.97
CA LEU A 141 -18.98 -6.81 4.05
C LEU A 141 -18.67 -5.96 2.83
N GLY A 142 -17.42 -5.92 2.37
CA GLY A 142 -17.06 -5.41 1.04
C GLY A 142 -17.07 -6.54 0.02
N ASN A 143 -17.68 -6.34 -1.15
CA ASN A 143 -17.80 -7.35 -2.19
C ASN A 143 -17.75 -6.76 -3.63
N PRO A 144 -16.60 -6.77 -4.32
CA PRO A 144 -15.29 -7.22 -3.84
C PRO A 144 -14.69 -6.37 -2.71
N ASN A 145 -13.95 -6.99 -1.80
CA ASN A 145 -13.41 -6.31 -0.63
C ASN A 145 -12.25 -5.36 -0.96
N ASN A 146 -12.22 -4.17 -0.33
CA ASN A 146 -11.10 -3.23 -0.39
C ASN A 146 -10.29 -3.32 0.92
N PRO A 147 -8.98 -3.67 0.90
CA PRO A 147 -8.05 -3.52 -0.23
C PRO A 147 -7.70 -4.81 -0.98
N THR A 148 -8.27 -5.95 -0.62
CA THR A 148 -7.81 -7.26 -1.08
C THR A 148 -8.27 -7.64 -2.49
N GLY A 149 -9.34 -7.02 -2.98
CA GLY A 149 -9.96 -7.29 -4.28
C GLY A 149 -10.68 -8.64 -4.34
N LYS A 150 -10.98 -9.25 -3.18
CA LYS A 150 -11.57 -10.59 -3.10
C LYS A 150 -13.09 -10.54 -3.21
N LEU A 151 -13.64 -11.35 -4.10
CA LEU A 151 -15.07 -11.62 -4.22
C LEU A 151 -15.53 -12.63 -3.15
N ILE A 152 -16.73 -12.42 -2.63
CA ILE A 152 -17.46 -13.41 -1.84
C ILE A 152 -18.27 -14.26 -2.83
N ALA A 153 -17.92 -15.54 -2.97
CA ALA A 153 -18.66 -16.45 -3.83
C ALA A 153 -20.15 -16.47 -3.44
N GLY A 154 -21.04 -16.51 -4.43
CA GLY A 154 -22.49 -16.40 -4.22
C GLY A 154 -23.02 -17.37 -3.17
N LYS A 155 -22.61 -18.65 -3.22
CA LYS A 155 -23.01 -19.66 -2.23
C LYS A 155 -22.63 -19.25 -0.79
N ARG A 156 -21.40 -18.73 -0.61
CA ARG A 156 -20.94 -18.27 0.72
C ARG A 156 -21.72 -17.04 1.16
N LEU A 157 -22.03 -16.12 0.24
CA LEU A 157 -22.86 -14.96 0.55
C LEU A 157 -24.27 -15.37 1.00
N GLU A 158 -24.89 -16.36 0.33
CA GLU A 158 -26.18 -16.91 0.75
C GLU A 158 -26.13 -17.58 2.13
N GLU A 159 -25.05 -18.29 2.47
CA GLU A 159 -24.86 -18.87 3.80
C GLU A 159 -24.81 -17.78 4.88
N ILE A 160 -24.07 -16.69 4.62
CA ILE A 160 -23.99 -15.53 5.52
C ILE A 160 -25.35 -14.83 5.64
N LEU A 161 -26.07 -14.66 4.53
CA LEU A 161 -27.40 -14.06 4.50
C LEU A 161 -28.40 -14.87 5.32
N ALA A 162 -28.43 -16.20 5.11
CA ALA A 162 -29.29 -17.10 5.86
C ALA A 162 -28.97 -17.07 7.35
N LEU A 163 -27.69 -17.02 7.71
CA LEU A 163 -27.24 -16.84 9.09
C LEU A 163 -27.72 -15.51 9.70
N CYS A 164 -27.44 -14.39 9.03
CA CYS A 164 -27.86 -13.06 9.51
C CYS A 164 -29.37 -13.02 9.71
N ARG A 165 -30.14 -13.60 8.79
CA ARG A 165 -31.60 -13.69 8.90
C ARG A 165 -32.03 -14.49 10.13
N ARG A 166 -31.42 -15.66 10.39
CA ARG A 166 -31.70 -16.46 11.60
C ARG A 166 -31.39 -15.71 12.89
N LYS A 167 -30.38 -14.83 12.89
CA LYS A 167 -29.93 -14.07 14.06
C LYS A 167 -30.62 -12.70 14.20
N GLY A 168 -31.42 -12.29 13.22
CA GLY A 168 -32.02 -10.95 13.20
C GLY A 168 -31.01 -9.83 12.91
N SER A 169 -29.85 -10.17 12.36
CA SER A 169 -28.77 -9.25 12.02
C SER A 169 -29.04 -8.57 10.68
N LEU A 170 -28.80 -7.25 10.61
CA LEU A 170 -28.71 -6.53 9.34
C LEU A 170 -27.41 -6.93 8.64
N LEU A 171 -27.46 -7.31 7.36
CA LEU A 171 -26.26 -7.48 6.53
C LEU A 171 -26.14 -6.30 5.57
N MET A 172 -25.06 -5.55 5.64
CA MET A 172 -24.71 -4.56 4.62
C MET A 172 -23.61 -5.12 3.72
N VAL A 173 -23.82 -5.09 2.41
CA VAL A 173 -22.83 -5.51 1.41
C VAL A 173 -22.48 -4.32 0.53
N ASP A 174 -21.22 -3.93 0.50
CA ASP A 174 -20.70 -2.85 -0.36
C ASP A 174 -20.19 -3.41 -1.69
N GLU A 175 -20.97 -3.18 -2.74
CA GLU A 175 -20.73 -3.58 -4.12
C GLU A 175 -20.17 -2.42 -4.98
N SER A 176 -19.53 -1.41 -4.37
CA SER A 176 -18.96 -0.26 -5.09
C SER A 176 -17.94 -0.60 -6.18
N PHE A 177 -17.44 -1.83 -6.22
CA PHE A 177 -16.46 -2.34 -7.19
C PHE A 177 -16.99 -3.45 -8.09
N LEU A 178 -18.27 -3.83 -7.96
CA LEU A 178 -18.87 -4.96 -8.69
C LEU A 178 -18.85 -4.76 -10.21
N ASP A 179 -19.01 -3.52 -10.69
CA ASP A 179 -18.98 -3.23 -12.13
C ASP A 179 -17.63 -3.57 -12.79
N PHE A 180 -16.54 -3.76 -12.02
CA PHE A 180 -15.22 -4.14 -12.55
C PHE A 180 -15.00 -5.65 -12.69
N LEU A 181 -15.98 -6.47 -12.30
CA LEU A 181 -15.90 -7.92 -12.51
C LEU A 181 -15.94 -8.25 -14.01
N ASP A 182 -15.11 -9.19 -14.43
CA ASP A 182 -15.25 -9.79 -15.76
C ASP A 182 -16.42 -10.78 -15.80
N GLU A 183 -16.75 -11.30 -16.98
CA GLU A 183 -17.89 -12.21 -17.16
C GLU A 183 -17.78 -13.48 -16.31
N LYS A 184 -16.55 -13.96 -16.07
CA LYS A 184 -16.30 -15.17 -15.27
C LYS A 184 -16.58 -14.90 -13.80
N ASP A 185 -16.02 -13.82 -13.25
CA ASP A 185 -16.21 -13.46 -11.84
C ASP A 185 -17.67 -13.04 -11.57
N LEU A 186 -18.32 -12.36 -12.51
CA LEU A 186 -19.73 -11.98 -12.40
C LEU A 186 -20.66 -13.20 -12.32
N ALA A 187 -20.33 -14.29 -13.03
CA ALA A 187 -21.09 -15.54 -12.97
C ALA A 187 -21.03 -16.24 -11.60
N GLU A 188 -20.08 -15.88 -10.73
CA GLU A 188 -20.01 -16.38 -9.36
C GLU A 188 -20.86 -15.56 -8.37
N THR A 189 -21.53 -14.50 -8.84
CA THR A 189 -22.36 -13.61 -8.03
C THR A 189 -23.86 -13.85 -8.23
N PHE A 190 -24.68 -13.26 -7.36
CA PHE A 190 -26.13 -13.22 -7.53
C PHE A 190 -26.58 -11.80 -7.87
N PRO A 191 -27.53 -11.63 -8.81
CA PRO A 191 -28.15 -10.34 -9.04
C PRO A 191 -28.78 -9.78 -7.76
N CYS A 192 -28.57 -8.50 -7.51
CA CYS A 192 -29.05 -7.79 -6.31
C CYS A 192 -30.57 -7.98 -6.10
N GLY A 193 -31.38 -7.86 -7.16
CA GLY A 193 -32.82 -8.07 -7.10
C GLY A 193 -33.23 -9.44 -6.54
N GLN A 194 -32.55 -10.52 -6.97
CA GLN A 194 -32.86 -11.88 -6.52
C GLN A 194 -32.56 -12.09 -5.02
N LEU A 195 -31.46 -11.50 -4.52
CA LEU A 195 -31.10 -11.61 -3.11
C LEU A 195 -32.07 -10.83 -2.22
N LEU A 196 -32.45 -9.61 -2.64
CA LEU A 196 -33.32 -8.74 -1.86
C LEU A 196 -34.73 -9.29 -1.71
N GLU A 197 -35.27 -9.99 -2.72
CA GLU A 197 -36.55 -10.70 -2.61
C GLU A 197 -36.53 -11.79 -1.52
N LYS A 198 -35.40 -12.48 -1.36
CA LYS A 198 -35.24 -13.61 -0.43
C LYS A 198 -34.82 -13.17 0.97
N TYR A 199 -34.10 -12.06 1.10
CA TYR A 199 -33.47 -11.62 2.34
C TYR A 199 -33.75 -10.13 2.63
N PRO A 200 -34.85 -9.82 3.34
CA PRO A 200 -35.22 -8.42 3.64
C PRO A 200 -34.24 -7.72 4.60
N ASN A 201 -33.40 -8.47 5.31
CA ASN A 201 -32.35 -7.94 6.19
C ASN A 201 -31.03 -7.63 5.45
N LEU A 202 -31.02 -7.71 4.11
CA LEU A 202 -29.90 -7.28 3.26
C LEU A 202 -30.08 -5.83 2.83
N LEU A 203 -29.00 -5.06 2.91
CA LEU A 203 -28.85 -3.78 2.24
C LEU A 203 -27.59 -3.81 1.39
N VAL A 204 -27.72 -3.51 0.11
CA VAL A 204 -26.59 -3.44 -0.83
C VAL A 204 -26.25 -1.99 -1.08
N ILE A 205 -24.97 -1.62 -0.98
CA ILE A 205 -24.46 -0.29 -1.32
C ILE A 205 -23.76 -0.37 -2.69
N LYS A 206 -24.04 0.59 -3.56
CA LYS A 206 -23.38 0.71 -4.88
C LYS A 206 -22.87 2.12 -5.12
N SER A 207 -21.89 2.25 -6.02
CA SER A 207 -21.30 3.55 -6.35
C SER A 207 -20.86 3.66 -7.79
N PHE A 208 -21.24 4.77 -8.43
CA PHE A 208 -20.74 5.14 -9.76
C PHE A 208 -19.40 5.87 -9.72
N THR A 209 -18.91 6.22 -8.53
CA THR A 209 -17.66 6.96 -8.34
C THR A 209 -16.46 6.29 -9.03
N LYS A 210 -16.39 4.96 -8.97
CA LYS A 210 -15.21 4.19 -9.38
C LYS A 210 -15.23 3.87 -10.88
N MET A 211 -16.26 3.13 -11.32
CA MET A 211 -16.41 2.71 -12.72
C MET A 211 -16.59 3.89 -13.67
N TYR A 212 -17.41 4.87 -13.33
CA TYR A 212 -17.70 6.00 -14.22
C TYR A 212 -16.81 7.23 -13.96
N ALA A 213 -15.72 7.03 -13.20
CA ALA A 213 -14.71 8.05 -12.88
C ALA A 213 -15.30 9.43 -12.50
N MET A 214 -16.31 9.42 -11.66
CA MET A 214 -16.99 10.61 -11.16
C MET A 214 -16.82 10.86 -9.65
N PRO A 215 -15.62 10.67 -9.06
CA PRO A 215 -15.43 10.85 -7.61
C PRO A 215 -15.74 12.25 -7.12
N GLY A 216 -15.51 13.29 -7.95
CA GLY A 216 -15.81 14.68 -7.61
C GLY A 216 -17.29 15.05 -7.67
N LEU A 217 -18.11 14.31 -8.44
CA LEU A 217 -19.56 14.52 -8.49
C LEU A 217 -20.30 13.90 -7.30
N ARG A 218 -19.65 12.97 -6.58
CA ARG A 218 -20.17 12.37 -5.35
C ARG A 218 -21.54 11.66 -5.53
N PHE A 219 -21.56 10.49 -6.17
CA PHE A 219 -22.79 9.69 -6.28
C PHE A 219 -22.64 8.25 -5.79
N GLY A 220 -23.69 7.77 -5.12
CA GLY A 220 -23.90 6.37 -4.72
C GLY A 220 -25.38 6.14 -4.39
N TYR A 221 -25.77 4.87 -4.26
CA TYR A 221 -27.14 4.48 -3.92
C TYR A 221 -27.12 3.19 -3.10
N VAL A 222 -28.23 2.93 -2.41
CA VAL A 222 -28.48 1.66 -1.74
C VAL A 222 -29.69 0.98 -2.33
N CYS A 223 -29.68 -0.35 -2.32
CA CYS A 223 -30.80 -1.21 -2.66
C CYS A 223 -31.22 -1.99 -1.41
N CYS A 224 -32.50 -1.94 -1.04
CA CYS A 224 -33.03 -2.66 0.11
C CYS A 224 -34.53 -2.97 -0.07
N ALA A 225 -34.97 -4.17 0.33
CA ALA A 225 -36.38 -4.53 0.33
C ALA A 225 -37.15 -3.96 1.54
N ASP A 226 -36.45 -3.55 2.61
CA ASP A 226 -37.06 -2.93 3.78
C ASP A 226 -37.28 -1.42 3.53
N GLU A 227 -38.46 -1.08 3.02
CA GLU A 227 -38.87 0.31 2.76
C GLU A 227 -38.96 1.16 4.03
N GLU A 228 -39.21 0.56 5.20
CA GLU A 228 -39.20 1.28 6.48
C GLU A 228 -37.77 1.68 6.84
N LEU A 229 -36.80 0.78 6.70
CA LEU A 229 -35.39 1.12 6.88
C LEU A 229 -34.96 2.23 5.92
N LEU A 230 -35.36 2.19 4.64
CA LEU A 230 -35.05 3.26 3.69
C LEU A 230 -35.67 4.61 4.09
N ARG A 231 -36.93 4.62 4.57
CA ARG A 231 -37.56 5.84 5.12
C ARG A 231 -36.80 6.37 6.34
N GLN A 232 -36.36 5.48 7.24
CA GLN A 232 -35.56 5.86 8.40
C GLN A 232 -34.20 6.43 8.00
N MET A 233 -33.50 5.80 7.07
CA MET A 233 -32.23 6.30 6.52
C MET A 233 -32.42 7.68 5.91
N ARG A 234 -33.46 7.85 5.09
CA ARG A 234 -33.77 9.14 4.47
C ARG A 234 -34.01 10.25 5.49
N SER A 235 -34.65 9.94 6.63
CA SER A 235 -34.81 10.90 7.74
C SER A 235 -33.50 11.35 8.38
N LYS A 236 -32.38 10.67 8.12
CA LYS A 236 -31.03 11.02 8.60
C LYS A 236 -30.20 11.77 7.56
N LEU A 237 -30.69 11.88 6.32
CA LEU A 237 -30.03 12.61 5.26
C LEU A 237 -30.45 14.07 5.30
N GLN A 238 -29.57 14.95 4.83
CA GLN A 238 -29.94 16.32 4.52
C GLN A 238 -30.90 16.33 3.32
N PRO A 239 -31.93 17.19 3.31
CA PRO A 239 -32.71 17.44 2.10
C PRO A 239 -31.80 17.89 0.94
N TRP A 240 -32.12 17.46 -0.29
CA TRP A 240 -31.34 17.79 -1.49
C TRP A 240 -29.85 17.40 -1.42
N ASN A 241 -29.54 16.32 -0.70
CA ASN A 241 -28.16 15.83 -0.52
C ASN A 241 -27.44 15.49 -1.83
N VAL A 242 -28.16 15.07 -2.87
CA VAL A 242 -27.59 14.79 -4.20
C VAL A 242 -27.79 15.99 -5.11
N SER A 243 -26.68 16.63 -5.50
CA SER A 243 -26.68 17.82 -6.36
C SER A 243 -27.22 17.54 -7.76
N LEU A 244 -27.72 18.56 -8.46
CA LEU A 244 -28.26 18.41 -9.81
C LEU A 244 -27.23 17.84 -10.81
N PRO A 245 -25.95 18.28 -10.84
CA PRO A 245 -24.93 17.67 -11.68
C PRO A 245 -24.64 16.21 -11.34
N ALA A 246 -24.71 15.84 -10.07
CA ALA A 246 -24.56 14.45 -9.65
C ALA A 246 -25.74 13.60 -10.13
N GLN A 247 -26.97 14.10 -10.02
CA GLN A 247 -28.16 13.38 -10.50
C GLN A 247 -28.14 13.19 -12.03
N ARG A 248 -27.88 14.25 -12.80
CA ARG A 248 -27.83 14.20 -14.27
C ARG A 248 -26.69 13.33 -14.79
N GLY A 249 -25.49 13.48 -14.20
CA GLY A 249 -24.36 12.61 -14.51
C GLY A 249 -24.65 11.15 -14.18
N ALA A 250 -25.22 10.86 -13.01
CA ALA A 250 -25.57 9.50 -12.60
C ALA A 250 -26.64 8.87 -13.49
N LEU A 251 -27.64 9.64 -13.92
CA LEU A 251 -28.68 9.17 -14.84
C LEU A 251 -28.08 8.75 -16.18
N ALA A 252 -27.19 9.56 -16.75
CA ALA A 252 -26.44 9.19 -17.95
C ALA A 252 -25.55 7.97 -17.72
N ALA A 253 -24.90 7.86 -16.55
CA ALA A 253 -24.04 6.73 -16.20
C ALA A 253 -24.81 5.42 -16.04
N ALA A 254 -26.06 5.48 -15.55
CA ALA A 254 -26.93 4.31 -15.40
C ALA A 254 -27.15 3.59 -16.74
N ALA A 255 -27.20 4.36 -17.85
CA ALA A 255 -27.35 3.84 -19.22
C ALA A 255 -26.04 3.37 -19.87
N GLU A 256 -24.87 3.64 -19.29
CA GLU A 256 -23.55 3.29 -19.85
C GLU A 256 -23.10 1.87 -19.42
N THR A 257 -23.95 0.86 -19.66
CA THR A 257 -23.67 -0.54 -19.32
C THR A 257 -22.60 -1.16 -20.23
N ASP A 258 -22.62 -0.85 -21.52
CA ASP A 258 -21.61 -1.32 -22.48
C ASP A 258 -20.21 -0.76 -22.18
N PHE A 259 -20.13 0.50 -21.75
CA PHE A 259 -18.88 1.09 -21.29
C PHE A 259 -18.31 0.32 -20.09
N ALA A 260 -19.15 0.04 -19.09
CA ALA A 260 -18.74 -0.73 -17.90
C ALA A 260 -18.21 -2.12 -18.28
N ARG A 261 -18.98 -2.88 -19.08
CA ARG A 261 -18.58 -4.23 -19.54
C ARG A 261 -17.25 -4.24 -20.28
N LYS A 262 -17.08 -3.35 -21.28
CA LYS A 262 -15.83 -3.26 -22.05
C LYS A 262 -14.64 -2.85 -21.18
N THR A 263 -14.87 -1.93 -20.24
CA THR A 263 -13.82 -1.48 -19.31
C THR A 263 -13.43 -2.58 -18.34
N ALA A 264 -14.39 -3.35 -17.81
CA ALA A 264 -14.11 -4.48 -16.93
C ALA A 264 -13.24 -5.54 -17.61
N ALA A 265 -13.57 -5.92 -18.85
CA ALA A 265 -12.78 -6.87 -19.64
C ALA A 265 -11.34 -6.38 -19.88
N GLU A 266 -11.16 -5.12 -20.28
CA GLU A 266 -9.82 -4.54 -20.48
C GLU A 266 -9.04 -4.43 -19.16
N THR A 267 -9.73 -4.05 -18.07
CA THR A 267 -9.13 -3.98 -16.73
C THR A 267 -8.66 -5.36 -16.27
N ALA A 268 -9.42 -6.42 -16.54
CA ALA A 268 -9.03 -7.79 -16.19
C ALA A 268 -7.74 -8.22 -16.91
N VAL A 269 -7.63 -7.92 -18.22
CA VAL A 269 -6.39 -8.17 -18.99
C VAL A 269 -5.22 -7.38 -18.41
N ASN A 270 -5.39 -6.08 -18.18
CA ASN A 270 -4.34 -5.22 -17.62
C ASN A 270 -3.93 -5.64 -16.21
N ARG A 271 -4.89 -6.08 -15.39
CA ARG A 271 -4.67 -6.61 -14.04
C ARG A 271 -3.79 -7.86 -14.08
N GLN A 272 -4.09 -8.79 -14.98
CA GLN A 272 -3.32 -10.02 -15.11
C GLN A 272 -1.88 -9.74 -15.55
N LYS A 273 -1.68 -8.90 -16.57
CA LYS A 273 -0.34 -8.47 -17.01
C LYS A 273 0.46 -7.80 -15.88
N MET A 274 -0.18 -6.89 -15.12
CA MET A 274 0.46 -6.20 -14.00
C MET A 274 0.85 -7.18 -12.88
N LYS A 275 -0.04 -8.11 -12.53
CA LYS A 275 0.23 -9.16 -11.54
C LYS A 275 1.45 -9.99 -11.93
N GLU A 276 1.49 -10.48 -13.18
CA GLU A 276 2.61 -11.27 -13.70
C GLU A 276 3.93 -10.47 -13.64
N ALA A 277 3.92 -9.22 -14.11
CA ALA A 277 5.11 -8.36 -14.07
C ALA A 277 5.66 -8.13 -12.65
N LEU A 278 4.77 -7.97 -11.66
CA LEU A 278 5.17 -7.83 -10.26
C LEU A 278 5.68 -9.14 -9.66
N GLN A 279 5.05 -10.28 -9.98
CA GLN A 279 5.51 -11.60 -9.54
C GLN A 279 6.89 -11.92 -10.12
N GLU A 280 7.13 -11.64 -11.41
CA GLU A 280 8.44 -11.77 -12.05
C GLU A 280 9.50 -10.86 -11.43
N ALA A 281 9.11 -9.70 -10.90
CA ALA A 281 10.00 -8.80 -10.18
C ALA A 281 10.33 -9.30 -8.75
N GLY A 282 9.60 -10.28 -8.23
CA GLY A 282 9.82 -10.87 -6.90
C GLY A 282 8.84 -10.38 -5.81
N TYR A 283 7.80 -9.63 -6.17
CA TYR A 283 6.77 -9.22 -5.20
C TYR A 283 5.78 -10.36 -4.91
N ARG A 284 5.31 -10.44 -3.66
CA ARG A 284 4.15 -11.27 -3.30
C ARG A 284 2.88 -10.50 -3.67
N VAL A 285 2.15 -10.95 -4.68
CA VAL A 285 0.92 -10.30 -5.19
C VAL A 285 -0.29 -11.18 -4.90
N PHE A 286 -1.38 -10.59 -4.41
CA PHE A 286 -2.63 -11.29 -4.13
C PHE A 286 -3.61 -11.17 -5.30
N ASP A 287 -4.37 -12.23 -5.56
CA ASP A 287 -5.39 -12.22 -6.62
C ASP A 287 -6.52 -11.24 -6.32
N SER A 288 -7.03 -10.61 -7.37
CA SER A 288 -8.12 -9.64 -7.30
C SER A 288 -9.03 -9.79 -8.52
N CYS A 289 -10.32 -9.51 -8.35
CA CYS A 289 -11.32 -9.49 -9.42
C CYS A 289 -11.73 -8.06 -9.85
N THR A 290 -11.09 -7.02 -9.30
CA THR A 290 -11.47 -5.60 -9.51
C THR A 290 -10.33 -4.75 -10.10
N ASN A 291 -10.41 -3.43 -10.09
CA ASN A 291 -9.40 -2.54 -10.69
C ASN A 291 -8.23 -2.20 -9.77
N TYR A 292 -7.82 -3.09 -8.89
CA TYR A 292 -6.64 -2.89 -8.04
C TYR A 292 -6.03 -4.22 -7.60
N LEU A 293 -4.76 -4.19 -7.22
CA LEU A 293 -4.01 -5.31 -6.66
C LEU A 293 -3.44 -4.94 -5.28
N LEU A 294 -3.55 -5.86 -4.33
CA LEU A 294 -2.80 -5.84 -3.08
C LEU A 294 -1.51 -6.64 -3.27
N PHE A 295 -0.40 -6.17 -2.73
CA PHE A 295 0.89 -6.86 -2.78
C PHE A 295 1.77 -6.47 -1.58
N LYS A 296 2.78 -7.29 -1.28
CA LYS A 296 3.81 -6.98 -0.28
C LYS A 296 5.08 -6.50 -0.96
N GLY A 297 5.69 -5.45 -0.42
CA GLY A 297 6.96 -4.90 -0.89
C GLY A 297 7.77 -4.25 0.23
N PRO A 298 8.95 -3.69 -0.07
CA PRO A 298 9.79 -3.03 0.92
C PRO A 298 9.09 -1.85 1.60
N PHE A 299 9.38 -1.61 2.87
CA PHE A 299 8.71 -0.58 3.69
C PHE A 299 8.82 0.85 3.13
N ASP A 300 9.91 1.18 2.44
CA ASP A 300 10.10 2.49 1.80
C ASP A 300 9.42 2.63 0.44
N LEU A 301 8.76 1.59 -0.07
CA LEU A 301 8.31 1.52 -1.47
C LEU A 301 7.40 2.70 -1.84
N GLY A 302 6.54 3.13 -0.91
CA GLY A 302 5.72 4.32 -1.07
C GLY A 302 6.56 5.59 -1.30
N LYS A 303 7.57 5.84 -0.46
CA LYS A 303 8.50 6.98 -0.58
C LYS A 303 9.29 6.89 -1.89
N TYR A 304 9.79 5.70 -2.22
CA TYR A 304 10.53 5.44 -3.45
C TYR A 304 9.71 5.77 -4.71
N CYS A 305 8.43 5.38 -4.74
CA CYS A 305 7.52 5.70 -5.84
C CYS A 305 7.24 7.20 -5.93
N VAL A 306 7.00 7.88 -4.80
CA VAL A 306 6.71 9.32 -4.77
C VAL A 306 7.87 10.13 -5.34
N ASN A 307 9.11 9.77 -5.00
CA ASN A 307 10.33 10.40 -5.54
C ASN A 307 10.44 10.26 -7.08
N ARG A 308 9.74 9.28 -7.66
CA ARG A 308 9.67 9.01 -9.10
C ARG A 308 8.34 9.42 -9.72
N LYS A 309 7.59 10.32 -9.06
CA LYS A 309 6.29 10.85 -9.52
C LYS A 309 5.22 9.76 -9.71
N MET A 310 5.25 8.73 -8.88
CA MET A 310 4.23 7.69 -8.80
C MET A 310 3.64 7.65 -7.40
N LEU A 311 2.31 7.64 -7.27
CA LEU A 311 1.65 7.52 -5.97
C LEU A 311 0.98 6.17 -5.84
N ILE A 312 1.42 5.34 -4.87
CA ILE A 312 0.79 4.06 -4.52
C ILE A 312 0.12 4.15 -3.15
N ARG A 313 -0.77 3.21 -2.81
CA ARG A 313 -1.43 3.19 -1.49
C ARG A 313 -0.66 2.31 -0.52
N ASP A 314 -0.01 2.92 0.47
CA ASP A 314 0.44 2.22 1.70
C ASP A 314 -0.79 1.62 2.41
N CYS A 315 -0.80 0.35 2.79
CA CYS A 315 -1.94 -0.30 3.44
C CYS A 315 -1.75 -0.56 4.94
N SER A 316 -0.69 -0.04 5.56
CA SER A 316 -0.37 -0.21 6.99
C SER A 316 -1.42 0.32 7.96
N ASN A 317 -2.32 1.21 7.49
CA ASN A 317 -3.41 1.75 8.30
C ASN A 317 -4.71 0.94 8.22
N PHE A 318 -4.74 -0.15 7.45
CA PHE A 318 -5.84 -1.10 7.48
C PHE A 318 -5.63 -2.09 8.62
N PRO A 319 -6.58 -2.25 9.56
CA PRO A 319 -6.46 -3.27 10.59
C PRO A 319 -6.23 -4.65 9.99
N GLY A 320 -5.22 -5.38 10.48
CA GLY A 320 -4.83 -6.69 9.96
C GLY A 320 -3.78 -6.67 8.84
N LEU A 321 -3.33 -5.50 8.38
CA LEU A 321 -2.21 -5.38 7.44
C LEU A 321 -1.01 -4.68 8.08
N GLU A 322 0.18 -5.13 7.71
CA GLU A 322 1.47 -4.60 8.20
C GLU A 322 2.05 -3.55 7.23
N LYS A 323 3.19 -2.95 7.61
CA LYS A 323 3.86 -1.88 6.84
C LYS A 323 4.40 -2.33 5.46
N GLU A 324 4.46 -3.62 5.21
CA GLU A 324 4.90 -4.18 3.92
C GLU A 324 3.79 -4.19 2.86
N PHE A 325 2.53 -3.96 3.26
CA PHE A 325 1.40 -4.07 2.34
C PHE A 325 1.17 -2.77 1.57
N PHE A 326 1.04 -2.90 0.25
CA PHE A 326 0.71 -1.83 -0.66
C PHE A 326 -0.42 -2.24 -1.60
N ARG A 327 -1.18 -1.26 -2.06
CA ARG A 327 -2.21 -1.42 -3.09
C ARG A 327 -1.97 -0.47 -4.25
N ILE A 328 -2.19 -0.96 -5.46
CA ILE A 328 -2.13 -0.17 -6.70
C ILE A 328 -3.42 -0.33 -7.49
N CYS A 329 -3.92 0.76 -8.05
CA CYS A 329 -4.99 0.76 -9.05
C CYS A 329 -4.45 0.18 -10.36
N ILE A 330 -5.27 -0.59 -11.07
CA ILE A 330 -4.99 -1.00 -12.44
C ILE A 330 -5.41 0.15 -13.35
N ARG A 331 -4.45 0.67 -14.12
CA ARG A 331 -4.65 1.78 -15.04
C ARG A 331 -4.51 1.32 -16.50
N SER A 332 -4.23 2.24 -17.44
CA SER A 332 -3.93 1.87 -18.82
C SER A 332 -2.67 1.00 -18.88
N GLU A 333 -2.53 0.22 -19.96
CA GLU A 333 -1.36 -0.64 -20.16
C GLU A 333 -0.04 0.15 -20.08
N GLU A 334 0.02 1.32 -20.71
CA GLU A 334 1.20 2.19 -20.71
C GLU A 334 1.57 2.70 -19.32
N GLU A 335 0.58 3.17 -18.54
CA GLU A 335 0.78 3.61 -17.15
C GLU A 335 1.27 2.43 -16.29
N ASN A 336 0.63 1.26 -16.41
CA ASN A 336 0.99 0.06 -15.66
C ASN A 336 2.43 -0.39 -15.97
N ILE A 337 2.85 -0.36 -17.25
CA ILE A 337 4.23 -0.69 -17.65
C ILE A 337 5.24 0.26 -16.99
N ARG A 338 4.95 1.57 -16.95
CA ARG A 338 5.83 2.56 -16.28
C ARG A 338 5.97 2.27 -14.79
N LEU A 339 4.86 2.01 -14.10
CA LEU A 339 4.90 1.66 -12.68
C LEU A 339 5.62 0.33 -12.44
N ALA A 340 5.32 -0.72 -13.22
CA ALA A 340 5.95 -2.02 -13.08
C ALA A 340 7.48 -1.95 -13.22
N ARG A 341 7.98 -1.11 -14.15
CA ARG A 341 9.43 -0.85 -14.29
C ARG A 341 10.02 -0.26 -13.01
N ILE A 342 9.39 0.79 -12.46
CA ILE A 342 9.84 1.45 -11.22
C ILE A 342 9.85 0.46 -10.04
N LEU A 343 8.79 -0.34 -9.91
CA LEU A 343 8.69 -1.35 -8.86
C LEU A 343 9.75 -2.43 -9.03
N LYS A 344 10.02 -2.89 -10.25
CA LYS A 344 11.07 -3.87 -10.55
C LYS A 344 12.47 -3.35 -10.26
N GLU A 345 12.75 -2.10 -10.61
CA GLU A 345 14.01 -1.43 -10.26
C GLU A 345 14.23 -1.39 -8.74
N ARG A 346 13.16 -1.10 -7.96
CA ARG A 346 13.27 -1.04 -6.50
C ARG A 346 13.75 -2.35 -5.89
N LEU A 347 13.20 -3.49 -6.31
CA LEU A 347 13.62 -4.80 -5.80
C LEU A 347 15.01 -5.18 -6.32
N ARG A 348 15.33 -4.88 -7.58
CA ARG A 348 16.67 -5.13 -8.13
C ARG A 348 17.78 -4.32 -7.46
N GLY A 349 17.46 -3.13 -6.96
CA GLY A 349 18.40 -2.29 -6.22
C GLY A 349 18.72 -2.78 -4.81
N GLN A 350 17.94 -3.74 -4.26
CA GLN A 350 18.16 -4.29 -2.94
C GLN A 350 19.29 -5.33 -2.98
N ILE A 351 20.38 -5.03 -2.29
CA ILE A 351 21.59 -5.86 -2.26
C ILE A 351 21.51 -6.89 -1.13
N LEU A 352 21.06 -6.45 0.04
CA LEU A 352 20.99 -7.26 1.25
C LEU A 352 19.74 -6.96 2.06
N GLU A 353 19.30 -7.95 2.82
CA GLU A 353 18.23 -7.83 3.80
C GLU A 353 18.64 -8.52 5.09
N THR A 354 18.27 -7.92 6.20
CA THR A 354 18.51 -8.38 7.57
C THR A 354 17.19 -8.34 8.34
N GLU A 355 17.20 -8.61 9.64
CA GLU A 355 15.98 -8.55 10.45
C GLU A 355 15.38 -7.14 10.43
N ARG A 356 16.20 -6.11 10.64
CA ARG A 356 15.72 -4.72 10.81
C ARG A 356 16.11 -3.79 9.66
N LEU A 357 17.02 -4.21 8.79
CA LEU A 357 17.58 -3.36 7.73
C LEU A 357 17.42 -4.01 6.36
N TYR A 358 17.35 -3.19 5.32
CA TYR A 358 17.81 -3.61 4.00
C TYR A 358 18.84 -2.61 3.47
N LEU A 359 19.74 -3.11 2.63
CA LEU A 359 20.78 -2.32 2.00
C LEU A 359 20.53 -2.27 0.51
N ARG A 360 20.66 -1.09 -0.08
CA ARG A 360 20.46 -0.88 -1.53
C ARG A 360 21.51 0.07 -2.11
N LEU A 361 21.67 0.05 -3.43
CA LEU A 361 22.48 1.05 -4.13
C LEU A 361 22.01 2.46 -3.76
N MET A 362 22.97 3.37 -3.56
CA MET A 362 22.69 4.79 -3.33
C MET A 362 22.34 5.50 -4.64
N GLU A 363 21.33 6.35 -4.59
CA GLU A 363 20.83 7.17 -5.70
C GLU A 363 21.04 8.66 -5.41
N ASP A 364 20.96 9.50 -6.43
CA ASP A 364 21.09 10.96 -6.28
C ASP A 364 20.06 11.55 -5.30
N ALA A 365 18.89 10.91 -5.19
CA ALA A 365 17.84 11.29 -4.25
C ALA A 365 18.21 11.06 -2.77
N ASP A 366 19.24 10.26 -2.49
CA ASP A 366 19.71 9.99 -1.12
C ASP A 366 20.64 11.09 -0.59
N PHE A 367 21.06 12.04 -1.43
CA PHE A 367 21.99 13.10 -1.05
C PHE A 367 21.58 13.84 0.25
N PRO A 368 20.31 14.27 0.43
CA PRO A 368 19.89 14.93 1.66
C PRO A 368 19.98 14.03 2.90
N ASP A 369 19.71 12.73 2.76
CA ASP A 369 19.82 11.76 3.86
C ASP A 369 21.30 11.49 4.19
N LEU A 370 22.17 11.43 3.17
CA LEU A 370 23.61 11.25 3.29
C LEU A 370 24.31 12.45 3.97
N CYS A 371 23.88 13.68 3.66
CA CYS A 371 24.41 14.89 4.31
C CYS A 371 24.19 14.88 5.82
N ARG A 372 23.08 14.32 6.33
CA ARG A 372 22.81 14.24 7.78
C ARG A 372 23.90 13.51 8.57
N MET A 373 24.63 12.62 7.91
CA MET A 373 25.73 11.85 8.52
C MET A 373 27.09 12.46 8.19
N LEU A 374 27.33 12.80 6.91
CA LEU A 374 28.64 13.29 6.46
C LEU A 374 28.94 14.71 6.92
N GLN A 375 27.93 15.52 7.22
CA GLN A 375 28.11 16.91 7.66
C GLN A 375 28.01 17.07 9.19
N ASP A 376 27.76 15.98 9.94
CA ASP A 376 27.73 16.01 11.40
C ASP A 376 29.16 15.80 11.95
N PRO A 377 29.79 16.81 12.59
CA PRO A 377 31.15 16.69 13.11
C PRO A 377 31.29 15.61 14.18
N GLN A 378 30.22 15.29 14.90
CA GLN A 378 30.24 14.23 15.89
C GLN A 378 30.18 12.86 15.26
N VAL A 379 29.51 12.72 14.11
CA VAL A 379 29.51 11.47 13.33
C VAL A 379 30.85 11.27 12.63
N MET A 380 31.42 12.37 12.11
CA MET A 380 32.68 12.39 11.37
C MET A 380 33.94 12.49 12.25
N TYR A 381 33.85 12.34 13.57
CA TYR A 381 34.98 12.48 14.49
C TYR A 381 36.18 11.55 14.19
N ALA A 382 35.92 10.40 13.57
CA ALA A 382 36.94 9.45 13.15
C ALA A 382 37.58 9.83 11.80
N TYR A 383 36.93 10.71 11.04
CA TYR A 383 37.43 11.38 9.86
C TYR A 383 38.09 12.72 10.28
N GLU A 384 38.71 13.41 9.32
CA GLU A 384 39.43 14.66 9.60
C GLU A 384 38.50 15.83 9.92
N HIS A 385 37.46 16.01 9.11
CA HIS A 385 36.43 17.04 9.28
C HIS A 385 35.06 16.53 8.82
N ALA A 386 34.01 17.25 9.22
CA ALA A 386 32.69 17.10 8.62
C ALA A 386 32.69 17.68 7.20
N PHE A 387 32.05 16.99 6.27
CA PHE A 387 32.07 17.38 4.86
C PHE A 387 31.20 18.61 4.60
N GLU A 388 31.58 19.36 3.57
CA GLU A 388 30.71 20.33 2.91
C GLU A 388 29.80 19.64 1.86
N ASP A 389 28.82 20.36 1.31
CA ASP A 389 27.89 19.82 0.29
C ASP A 389 28.61 19.18 -0.91
N GLU A 390 29.67 19.83 -1.41
CA GLU A 390 30.47 19.34 -2.54
C GLU A 390 31.18 18.02 -2.21
N GLU A 391 31.81 17.92 -1.04
CA GLU A 391 32.51 16.70 -0.59
C GLU A 391 31.53 15.54 -0.35
N ALA A 392 30.35 15.83 0.19
CA ALA A 392 29.28 14.84 0.35
C ALA A 392 28.74 14.35 -1.00
N TRP A 393 28.61 15.24 -1.99
CA TRP A 393 28.18 14.87 -3.33
C TRP A 393 29.23 14.03 -4.04
N GLU A 394 30.51 14.40 -3.94
CA GLU A 394 31.62 13.61 -4.46
C GLU A 394 31.70 12.23 -3.80
N TRP A 395 31.42 12.13 -2.50
CA TRP A 395 31.36 10.86 -1.81
C TRP A 395 30.27 9.94 -2.39
N LEU A 396 29.07 10.49 -2.62
CA LEU A 396 27.95 9.75 -3.23
C LEU A 396 28.32 9.26 -4.63
N LYS A 397 28.86 10.15 -5.49
CA LYS A 397 29.29 9.79 -6.85
C LYS A 397 30.40 8.75 -6.84
N ARG A 398 31.32 8.81 -5.89
CA ARG A 398 32.37 7.79 -5.71
C ARG A 398 31.79 6.42 -5.40
N GLN A 399 30.71 6.32 -4.60
CA GLN A 399 30.05 5.03 -4.39
C GLN A 399 29.37 4.53 -5.67
N GLN A 400 28.71 5.41 -6.42
CA GLN A 400 28.09 5.04 -7.71
C GLN A 400 29.13 4.51 -8.71
N THR A 401 30.28 5.18 -8.84
CA THR A 401 31.40 4.70 -9.67
C THR A 401 31.95 3.35 -9.20
N ARG A 402 32.02 3.09 -7.89
CA ARG A 402 32.44 1.79 -7.35
C ARG A 402 31.46 0.68 -7.71
N TYR A 403 30.15 0.95 -7.71
CA TYR A 403 29.17 -0.05 -8.15
C TYR A 403 29.42 -0.49 -9.59
N GLU A 404 29.76 0.45 -10.48
CA GLU A 404 30.06 0.16 -11.88
C GLU A 404 31.40 -0.56 -12.07
N LYS A 405 32.44 -0.11 -11.35
CA LYS A 405 33.81 -0.60 -11.52
C LYS A 405 34.08 -1.91 -10.80
N ASP A 406 33.71 -1.97 -9.52
CA ASP A 406 34.08 -3.05 -8.61
C ASP A 406 32.89 -4.01 -8.36
N GLY A 407 31.68 -3.64 -8.78
CA GLY A 407 30.44 -4.40 -8.56
C GLY A 407 29.84 -4.22 -7.16
N PHE A 408 30.51 -3.49 -6.27
CA PHE A 408 30.08 -3.22 -4.90
C PHE A 408 30.66 -1.90 -4.38
N GLY A 409 30.07 -1.38 -3.30
CA GLY A 409 30.46 -0.12 -2.66
C GLY A 409 29.81 0.00 -1.29
N LEU A 410 29.81 1.21 -0.70
CA LEU A 410 29.00 1.48 0.48
C LEU A 410 27.54 1.73 0.07
N TRP A 411 26.64 0.86 0.50
CA TRP A 411 25.22 0.91 0.19
C TRP A 411 24.46 1.78 1.19
N ALA A 412 23.31 2.33 0.77
CA ALA A 412 22.37 2.97 1.68
C ALA A 412 21.81 1.92 2.64
N VAL A 413 21.81 2.21 3.94
CA VAL A 413 21.22 1.36 4.99
C VAL A 413 19.88 1.96 5.39
N ILE A 414 18.80 1.23 5.10
CA ILE A 414 17.45 1.69 5.40
C ILE A 414 16.87 0.88 6.55
N GLU A 415 16.35 1.57 7.55
CA GLU A 415 15.62 0.95 8.64
C GLU A 415 14.22 0.54 8.17
N LYS A 416 13.89 -0.74 8.33
CA LYS A 416 12.61 -1.31 7.90
C LYS A 416 11.42 -0.66 8.62
N GLU A 417 11.57 -0.32 9.90
CA GLU A 417 10.46 0.23 10.67
C GLU A 417 10.02 1.61 10.18
N THR A 418 10.98 2.47 9.83
CA THR A 418 10.73 3.88 9.50
C THR A 418 10.77 4.15 7.99
N GLY A 419 11.43 3.31 7.21
CA GLY A 419 11.73 3.55 5.80
C GLY A 419 12.76 4.65 5.58
N GLU A 420 13.47 5.09 6.63
CA GLU A 420 14.47 6.13 6.57
C GLU A 420 15.88 5.56 6.34
N MET A 421 16.68 6.28 5.54
CA MET A 421 18.10 5.99 5.44
C MET A 421 18.78 6.44 6.74
N ILE A 422 19.24 5.47 7.52
CA ILE A 422 19.85 5.69 8.84
C ILE A 422 21.37 5.61 8.81
N GLY A 423 21.96 5.23 7.68
CA GLY A 423 23.39 5.06 7.52
C GLY A 423 23.81 4.59 6.14
N GLN A 424 25.10 4.29 6.04
CA GLN A 424 25.73 3.59 4.93
C GLN A 424 26.56 2.42 5.46
N CYS A 425 26.57 1.31 4.73
CA CYS A 425 27.37 0.14 5.06
C CYS A 425 27.60 -0.69 3.79
N GLY A 426 28.80 -1.26 3.64
CA GLY A 426 29.10 -2.04 2.44
C GLY A 426 30.55 -2.46 2.38
N LEU A 427 30.96 -2.80 1.17
CA LEU A 427 32.30 -3.31 0.88
C LEU A 427 33.05 -2.31 0.00
N THR A 428 34.34 -2.15 0.20
CA THR A 428 35.19 -1.31 -0.67
C THR A 428 36.55 -1.96 -0.86
N VAL A 429 37.16 -1.80 -2.03
CA VAL A 429 38.55 -2.21 -2.25
C VAL A 429 39.48 -1.12 -1.72
N GLN A 430 40.42 -1.49 -0.86
CA GLN A 430 41.28 -0.56 -0.13
C GLN A 430 42.73 -1.05 -0.15
N ASP A 431 43.67 -0.11 -0.10
CA ASP A 431 45.08 -0.44 0.07
C ASP A 431 45.41 -0.69 1.55
N CYS A 432 45.98 -1.86 1.82
CA CYS A 432 46.49 -2.26 3.13
C CYS A 432 47.96 -2.68 2.99
N ASN A 433 48.87 -1.76 3.29
CA ASN A 433 50.32 -1.96 3.17
C ASN A 433 50.74 -2.45 1.76
N GLY A 434 50.19 -1.84 0.70
CA GLY A 434 50.49 -2.19 -0.69
C GLY A 434 49.70 -3.38 -1.24
N ARG A 435 48.77 -3.95 -0.46
CA ARG A 435 47.86 -5.03 -0.89
C ARG A 435 46.44 -4.51 -1.05
N GLN A 436 45.79 -4.85 -2.16
CA GLN A 436 44.37 -4.55 -2.34
C GLN A 436 43.52 -5.56 -1.56
N VAL A 437 42.75 -5.08 -0.60
CA VAL A 437 41.91 -5.89 0.28
C VAL A 437 40.45 -5.44 0.19
N VAL A 438 39.52 -6.37 0.44
CA VAL A 438 38.09 -6.05 0.54
C VAL A 438 37.77 -5.68 1.99
N GLU A 439 37.44 -4.41 2.19
CA GLU A 439 37.13 -3.82 3.49
C GLU A 439 35.61 -3.67 3.68
N VAL A 440 35.10 -4.05 4.86
CA VAL A 440 33.76 -3.63 5.32
C VAL A 440 33.84 -2.27 6.01
N GLY A 441 33.10 -1.30 5.47
CA GLY A 441 33.00 0.06 6.00
C GLY A 441 31.55 0.44 6.31
N TYR A 442 31.36 1.34 7.26
CA TYR A 442 30.04 1.85 7.61
C TYR A 442 30.10 3.22 8.31
N LEU A 443 29.01 3.97 8.23
CA LEU A 443 28.76 5.21 8.94
C LEU A 443 27.26 5.34 9.20
N PHE A 444 26.86 5.77 10.39
CA PHE A 444 25.44 5.84 10.79
C PHE A 444 25.12 7.18 11.43
N CYS A 445 23.88 7.64 11.25
CA CYS A 445 23.34 8.81 11.93
C CYS A 445 23.45 8.67 13.45
N ARG A 446 23.77 9.76 14.14
CA ARG A 446 23.93 9.78 15.61
C ARG A 446 22.69 9.28 16.35
N SER A 447 21.50 9.57 15.83
CA SER A 447 20.20 9.17 16.42
C SER A 447 20.04 7.66 16.59
N VAL A 448 20.75 6.85 15.80
CA VAL A 448 20.62 5.38 15.80
C VAL A 448 21.83 4.65 16.40
N TRP A 449 22.77 5.40 17.00
CA TRP A 449 23.94 4.80 17.65
C TRP A 449 23.56 3.94 18.86
N HIS A 450 24.38 2.93 19.14
CA HIS A 450 24.22 1.99 20.25
C HIS A 450 22.96 1.10 20.21
N GLN A 451 22.25 1.06 19.07
CA GLN A 451 21.08 0.20 18.84
C GLN A 451 21.41 -1.10 18.08
N GLY A 452 22.69 -1.34 17.78
CA GLY A 452 23.19 -2.56 17.14
C GLY A 452 23.15 -2.57 15.61
N PHE A 453 22.61 -1.53 14.95
CA PHE A 453 22.49 -1.49 13.48
C PHE A 453 23.82 -1.60 12.74
N ALA A 454 24.88 -0.96 13.23
CA ALA A 454 26.20 -1.06 12.61
C ALA A 454 26.76 -2.49 12.63
N SER A 455 26.58 -3.22 13.74
CA SER A 455 26.97 -4.61 13.84
C SER A 455 26.14 -5.51 12.93
N GLU A 456 24.82 -5.31 12.88
CA GLU A 456 23.91 -6.05 12.01
C GLU A 456 24.26 -5.87 10.53
N ALA A 457 24.41 -4.61 10.07
CA ALA A 457 24.73 -4.29 8.69
C ALA A 457 26.13 -4.81 8.31
N ALA A 458 27.14 -4.59 9.15
CA ALA A 458 28.51 -5.05 8.86
C ALA A 458 28.60 -6.59 8.82
N ARG A 459 27.84 -7.29 9.66
CA ARG A 459 27.73 -8.76 9.61
C ARG A 459 27.14 -9.23 8.28
N ALA A 460 26.05 -8.59 7.84
CA ALA A 460 25.41 -8.91 6.57
C ALA A 460 26.35 -8.66 5.38
N CYS A 461 27.09 -7.55 5.37
CA CYS A 461 28.08 -7.26 4.33
C CYS A 461 29.25 -8.26 4.32
N ARG A 462 29.74 -8.70 5.50
CA ARG A 462 30.76 -9.76 5.60
C ARG A 462 30.24 -11.07 5.02
N ASP A 463 29.03 -11.48 5.39
CA ASP A 463 28.42 -12.72 4.91
C ASP A 463 28.18 -12.66 3.39
N TYR A 464 27.79 -11.48 2.87
CA TYR A 464 27.69 -11.22 1.43
C TYR A 464 29.03 -11.41 0.73
N ALA A 465 30.12 -10.84 1.28
CA ALA A 465 31.44 -10.97 0.69
C ALA A 465 31.85 -12.44 0.53
N PHE A 466 31.58 -13.28 1.52
CA PHE A 466 31.92 -14.70 1.46
C PHE A 466 31.00 -15.54 0.57
N ARG A 467 29.68 -15.28 0.63
CA ARG A 467 28.66 -16.08 -0.05
C ARG A 467 28.44 -15.68 -1.51
N ARG A 468 28.59 -14.40 -1.83
CA ARG A 468 28.28 -13.84 -3.16
C ARG A 468 29.52 -13.44 -3.94
N LEU A 469 30.49 -12.81 -3.28
CA LEU A 469 31.74 -12.39 -3.94
C LEU A 469 32.86 -13.44 -3.83
N GLU A 470 32.64 -14.47 -3.02
CA GLU A 470 33.59 -15.58 -2.79
C GLU A 470 35.01 -15.13 -2.39
N VAL A 471 35.11 -14.00 -1.70
CA VAL A 471 36.41 -13.50 -1.22
C VAL A 471 36.99 -14.43 -0.16
N ARG A 472 38.32 -14.49 -0.07
CA ARG A 472 39.01 -15.36 0.90
C ARG A 472 39.06 -14.77 2.30
N GLU A 473 39.03 -13.44 2.40
CA GLU A 473 39.20 -12.72 3.65
C GLU A 473 38.55 -11.34 3.55
N VAL A 474 37.94 -10.88 4.64
CA VAL A 474 37.29 -9.56 4.75
C VAL A 474 38.00 -8.76 5.84
N TYR A 475 38.30 -7.50 5.55
CA TYR A 475 39.08 -6.61 6.38
C TYR A 475 38.22 -5.49 6.98
N SER A 476 38.71 -4.84 8.03
CA SER A 476 38.21 -3.58 8.58
C SER A 476 39.41 -2.76 9.06
N ILE A 477 39.63 -1.59 8.46
CA ILE A 477 40.76 -0.71 8.75
C ILE A 477 40.26 0.43 9.63
N ILE A 478 40.61 0.38 10.91
CA ILE A 478 39.94 1.18 11.93
C ILE A 478 40.96 2.10 12.59
N ARG A 479 40.65 3.39 12.71
CA ARG A 479 41.47 4.32 13.49
C ARG A 479 41.62 3.79 14.92
N ASP A 480 42.83 3.79 15.46
CA ASP A 480 43.14 3.21 16.77
C ASP A 480 42.32 3.81 17.93
N THR A 481 41.88 5.05 17.78
CA THR A 481 41.01 5.80 18.71
C THR A 481 39.51 5.49 18.56
N ASN A 482 39.07 4.82 17.49
CA ASN A 482 37.67 4.50 17.23
C ASN A 482 37.25 3.18 17.93
N LEU A 483 37.08 3.27 19.25
CA LEU A 483 36.66 2.14 20.09
C LEU A 483 35.31 1.51 19.67
N PRO A 484 34.28 2.28 19.25
CA PRO A 484 33.04 1.69 18.75
C PRO A 484 33.26 0.76 17.56
N SER A 485 34.05 1.16 16.56
CA SER A 485 34.29 0.31 15.39
C SER A 485 35.12 -0.93 15.70
N ILE A 486 36.08 -0.83 16.64
CA ILE A 486 36.83 -2.00 17.15
C ILE A 486 35.87 -3.03 17.78
N LYS A 487 34.88 -2.57 18.56
CA LYS A 487 33.86 -3.47 19.14
C LYS A 487 33.03 -4.15 18.06
N VAL A 488 32.63 -3.43 17.02
CA VAL A 488 31.88 -4.00 15.88
C VAL A 488 32.71 -5.05 15.12
N ALA A 489 34.00 -4.78 14.84
CA ALA A 489 34.87 -5.74 14.16
C ALA A 489 35.02 -7.04 14.96
N ARG A 490 35.24 -6.94 16.28
CA ARG A 490 35.31 -8.10 17.17
C ARG A 490 33.97 -8.86 17.24
N ALA A 491 32.85 -8.14 17.31
CA ALA A 491 31.51 -8.75 17.28
C ALA A 491 31.17 -9.41 15.93
N ASN A 492 31.88 -9.05 14.86
CA ASN A 492 31.85 -9.69 13.55
C ASN A 492 32.90 -10.81 13.41
N GLY A 493 33.47 -11.28 14.52
CA GLY A 493 34.41 -12.39 14.54
C GLY A 493 35.80 -12.06 13.98
N MET A 494 36.08 -10.78 13.69
CA MET A 494 37.37 -10.35 13.16
C MET A 494 38.43 -10.27 14.26
N LYS A 495 39.67 -10.59 13.89
CA LYS A 495 40.85 -10.53 14.76
C LYS A 495 41.80 -9.44 14.28
N GLU A 496 42.48 -8.79 15.21
CA GLU A 496 43.55 -7.83 14.88
C GLU A 496 44.71 -8.59 14.21
N ARG A 497 45.17 -8.11 13.05
CA ARG A 497 46.25 -8.74 12.27
C ARG A 497 47.49 -7.89 12.18
N GLU A 498 47.33 -6.59 11.95
CA GLU A 498 48.43 -5.67 11.70
C GLU A 498 48.05 -4.23 12.06
N LYS A 499 49.04 -3.34 12.01
CA LYS A 499 48.87 -1.89 12.19
C LYS A 499 49.36 -1.17 10.93
N LEU A 500 48.73 -0.05 10.61
CA LEU A 500 49.15 0.81 9.50
C LEU A 500 49.08 2.28 9.90
N ILE A 501 49.93 3.12 9.30
CA ILE A 501 49.92 4.57 9.51
C ILE A 501 49.49 5.19 8.18
N LYS A 502 48.31 5.83 8.18
CA LYS A 502 47.85 6.63 7.03
C LYS A 502 48.35 8.06 7.20
N HIS A 503 48.84 8.63 6.11
CA HIS A 503 49.22 10.04 6.05
C HIS A 503 48.10 10.80 5.35
N TYR A 504 47.43 11.67 6.09
CA TYR A 504 46.31 12.47 5.56
C TYR A 504 46.54 13.92 5.98
N TYR A 505 46.58 14.83 4.99
CA TYR A 505 46.88 16.27 5.17
C TYR A 505 48.09 16.58 6.08
N GLY A 506 49.13 15.73 6.02
CA GLY A 506 50.37 15.91 6.79
C GLY A 506 50.32 15.39 8.24
N MET A 507 49.22 14.77 8.67
CA MET A 507 49.10 14.10 9.97
C MET A 507 49.28 12.58 9.85
N GLU A 508 50.05 11.99 10.77
CA GLU A 508 50.14 10.54 10.93
C GLU A 508 48.91 10.02 11.69
N MET A 509 48.14 9.13 11.06
CA MET A 509 46.95 8.53 11.65
C MET A 509 47.14 7.02 11.82
N PRO A 510 47.39 6.54 13.04
CA PRO A 510 47.51 5.11 13.31
C PRO A 510 46.16 4.41 13.14
N HIS A 511 46.18 3.27 12.47
CA HIS A 511 45.03 2.40 12.27
C HIS A 511 45.39 0.95 12.64
N LEU A 512 44.40 0.25 13.17
CA LEU A 512 44.41 -1.18 13.45
C LEU A 512 43.67 -1.90 12.32
N VAL A 513 44.27 -2.97 11.81
CA VAL A 513 43.68 -3.80 10.75
C VAL A 513 43.11 -5.04 11.39
N TYR A 514 41.80 -5.19 11.28
CA TYR A 514 41.07 -6.38 11.68
C TYR A 514 40.70 -7.19 10.43
N SER A 515 40.74 -8.52 10.52
CA SER A 515 40.26 -9.39 9.44
C SER A 515 39.62 -10.68 9.94
N ILE A 516 38.84 -11.32 9.08
CA ILE A 516 38.33 -12.68 9.24
C ILE A 516 38.45 -13.42 7.92
N THR A 517 38.95 -14.66 7.95
CA THR A 517 39.02 -15.52 6.76
C THR A 517 37.71 -16.27 6.53
N LYS A 518 37.48 -16.74 5.29
CA LYS A 518 36.30 -17.56 4.97
C LYS A 518 36.24 -18.82 5.85
N GLU A 519 37.38 -19.45 6.12
CA GLU A 519 37.49 -20.63 6.99
C GLU A 519 37.09 -20.32 8.45
N GLU A 520 37.56 -19.20 9.01
CA GLU A 520 37.20 -18.76 10.36
C GLU A 520 35.69 -18.45 10.44
N TRP A 521 35.12 -17.84 9.40
CA TRP A 521 33.70 -17.54 9.30
C TRP A 521 32.83 -18.80 9.18
N GLU A 522 33.21 -19.77 8.35
CA GLU A 522 32.49 -21.05 8.21
C GLU A 522 32.52 -21.86 9.51
N TRP A 523 33.65 -21.85 10.22
CA TRP A 523 33.77 -22.51 11.52
C TRP A 523 32.85 -21.88 12.57
N GLN A 524 32.79 -20.54 12.63
CA GLN A 524 31.88 -19.82 13.51
C GLN A 524 30.40 -20.02 13.17
N SER A 525 30.07 -20.32 11.91
CA SER A 525 28.69 -20.51 11.46
C SER A 525 28.14 -21.92 11.72
N ARG A 526 28.99 -22.86 12.15
CA ARG A 526 28.62 -24.25 12.50
C ARG A 526 28.39 -24.47 14.00
N LEU A 527 28.77 -23.48 14.82
CA LEU A 527 28.50 -23.40 16.26
C LEU A 527 27.19 -22.65 16.48
#